data_AF-A0A7H8HUK2-F1
#
_entry.id   AF-A0A7H8HUK2-F1
#
_cell.length_a   1.000
_cell.length_b   1.000
_cell.length_c   1.000
_cell.angle_alpha   90.00
_cell.angle_beta   90.00
_cell.angle_gamma   90.00
#
_symmetry.space_group_name_H-M   'P 1'
#
loop_
_entity.id
_entity.type
_entity.pdbx_description
1 polymer ?
#
loop_
_entity_poly.entity_id
_entity_poly.type
_entity_poly.pdbx_seq_one_letter_code
_entity_poly.pdbx_strand_id
1 'polypeptide(L)'
;MATHGAVPVQPDLLGPQESHALLDRRIGSGRTAAEPGAVAELVTRCARLPLALTITAARAQASRALPLAALAKELREAENVLDALRAGDAETDLRVVFSSSVQALAAGTARLFRLLGLHPGAEITVAAAASLGDLPVARCRAALAELAGAQLLTEHRPGRYTCHDLLRAYARDQVHTRHPAVERQAAVHRLIDHYLHSAHRAFRLAYGPPKISLPVARPGVRPEDHDGPQAAMRWLAAERTALPAMAELAAATAGCEEQAWRIAATMTGNLCYANYWPDWVVAQRRALEVARRAGDRLGQAYTHLGLGRTLYWLGHQHDAAVEVKAASQAFAEIGDPAGRGQAAGLLGALATERGDHGDALARKRTHWRSSAPPTIPTGRPTP
;
A
#
# COMPACT_ATOMS: atom_id res chain seq x y z
N MET A 1 -21.57 29.28 -26.49
CA MET A 1 -20.31 28.50 -26.58
C MET A 1 -20.46 27.31 -25.65
N ALA A 2 -20.57 26.11 -26.22
CA ALA A 2 -20.98 24.91 -25.50
C ALA A 2 -19.87 24.38 -24.58
N THR A 3 -20.06 24.53 -23.27
CA THR A 3 -19.36 23.80 -22.21
C THR A 3 -19.71 22.32 -22.30
N HIS A 4 -18.92 21.55 -23.04
CA HIS A 4 -19.01 20.09 -22.98
C HIS A 4 -18.47 19.66 -21.61
N GLY A 5 -19.37 19.23 -20.73
CA GLY A 5 -19.07 18.61 -19.44
C GLY A 5 -18.38 17.26 -19.61
N ALA A 6 -17.15 17.29 -20.11
CA ALA A 6 -16.27 16.14 -20.10
C ALA A 6 -15.75 15.97 -18.67
N VAL A 7 -16.31 15.00 -17.94
CA VAL A 7 -15.70 14.51 -16.70
C VAL A 7 -14.46 13.74 -17.12
N PRO A 8 -13.25 14.13 -16.70
CA PRO A 8 -12.06 13.35 -16.98
C PRO A 8 -12.18 12.01 -16.23
N VAL A 9 -12.50 10.95 -16.96
CA VAL A 9 -12.39 9.58 -16.47
C VAL A 9 -10.91 9.23 -16.57
N GLN A 10 -10.22 9.12 -15.44
CA GLN A 10 -8.88 8.56 -15.43
C GLN A 10 -9.02 7.06 -15.73
N PRO A 11 -8.42 6.56 -16.82
CA PRO A 11 -8.40 5.12 -17.05
C PRO A 11 -7.49 4.50 -16.00
N ASP A 12 -8.10 3.82 -15.02
CA ASP A 12 -7.39 2.93 -14.10
C ASP A 12 -6.67 1.80 -14.86
N LEU A 13 -5.79 1.09 -14.17
CA LEU A 13 -5.21 -0.18 -14.63
C LEU A 13 -6.32 -1.09 -15.16
N LEU A 14 -6.20 -1.54 -16.41
CA LEU A 14 -7.18 -2.46 -16.96
C LEU A 14 -7.14 -3.79 -16.19
N GLY A 15 -8.31 -4.39 -15.97
CA GLY A 15 -8.39 -5.79 -15.56
C GLY A 15 -7.69 -6.69 -16.59
N PRO A 16 -7.27 -7.92 -16.22
CA PRO A 16 -6.61 -8.82 -17.17
C PRO A 16 -7.49 -9.11 -18.41
N GLN A 17 -8.80 -9.27 -18.20
CA GLN A 17 -9.78 -9.50 -19.27
C GLN A 17 -9.96 -8.27 -20.17
N GLU A 18 -10.02 -7.07 -19.59
CA GLU A 18 -10.13 -5.80 -20.34
C GLU A 18 -8.87 -5.51 -21.15
N SER A 19 -7.71 -5.83 -20.59
CA SER A 19 -6.42 -5.72 -21.28
C SER A 19 -6.36 -6.64 -22.49
N HIS A 20 -6.82 -7.89 -22.33
CA HIS A 20 -6.90 -8.85 -23.43
C HIS A 20 -7.88 -8.38 -24.51
N ALA A 21 -9.09 -7.95 -24.11
CA ALA A 21 -10.10 -7.43 -25.04
C ALA A 21 -9.62 -6.20 -25.82
N LEU A 22 -8.82 -5.33 -25.20
CA LEU A 22 -8.19 -4.19 -25.88
C LEU A 22 -7.23 -4.66 -26.97
N LEU A 23 -6.36 -5.63 -26.67
CA LEU A 23 -5.42 -6.21 -27.63
C LEU A 23 -6.15 -6.96 -28.75
N ASP A 24 -7.21 -7.73 -28.43
CA ASP A 24 -8.04 -8.42 -29.41
C ASP A 24 -8.66 -7.44 -30.42
N ARG A 25 -9.23 -6.34 -29.93
CA ARG A 25 -9.88 -5.33 -30.77
C ARG A 25 -8.90 -4.61 -31.68
N ARG A 26 -7.66 -4.40 -31.25
CA ARG A 26 -6.65 -3.69 -32.03
C ARG A 26 -5.88 -4.64 -32.95
N ILE A 27 -5.34 -5.73 -32.44
CA ILE A 27 -4.44 -6.63 -33.18
C ILE A 27 -5.23 -7.65 -34.02
N GLY A 28 -6.45 -7.97 -33.60
CA GLY A 28 -7.35 -8.94 -34.21
C GLY A 28 -7.38 -10.27 -33.44
N SER A 29 -8.60 -10.77 -33.18
CA SER A 29 -8.85 -11.98 -32.38
C SER A 29 -8.17 -13.24 -32.91
N GLY A 30 -7.93 -13.33 -34.22
CA GLY A 30 -7.23 -14.46 -34.82
C GLY A 30 -5.76 -14.55 -34.42
N ARG A 31 -5.05 -13.41 -34.32
CA ARG A 31 -3.64 -13.39 -33.92
C ARG A 31 -3.47 -13.58 -32.42
N THR A 32 -4.36 -12.97 -31.62
CA THR A 32 -4.30 -13.10 -30.16
C THR A 32 -4.68 -14.50 -29.70
N ALA A 33 -5.68 -15.14 -30.34
CA ALA A 33 -6.06 -16.53 -30.05
C ALA A 33 -5.00 -17.54 -30.51
N ALA A 34 -4.20 -17.22 -31.54
CA ALA A 34 -3.10 -18.07 -31.99
C ALA A 34 -1.91 -18.07 -31.01
N GLU A 35 -1.71 -17.00 -30.24
CA GLU A 35 -0.57 -16.83 -29.32
C GLU A 35 -1.00 -16.35 -27.91
N PRO A 36 -1.88 -17.07 -27.18
CA PRO A 36 -2.47 -16.57 -25.93
C PRO A 36 -1.42 -16.38 -24.82
N GLY A 37 -0.37 -17.20 -24.78
CA GLY A 37 0.73 -17.05 -23.85
C GLY A 37 1.54 -15.76 -24.09
N ALA A 38 1.77 -15.41 -25.36
CA ALA A 38 2.43 -14.15 -25.70
C ALA A 38 1.55 -12.95 -25.32
N VAL A 39 0.24 -13.01 -25.58
CA VAL A 39 -0.70 -11.94 -25.19
C VAL A 39 -0.73 -11.72 -23.68
N ALA A 40 -0.82 -12.79 -22.88
CA ALA A 40 -0.76 -12.68 -21.43
C ALA A 40 0.55 -12.03 -20.94
N GLU A 41 1.66 -12.35 -21.60
CA GLU A 41 2.94 -11.74 -21.32
C GLU A 41 2.98 -10.25 -21.70
N LEU A 42 2.48 -9.87 -22.89
CA LEU A 42 2.35 -8.46 -23.30
C LEU A 42 1.56 -7.67 -22.26
N VAL A 43 0.43 -8.22 -21.79
CA VAL A 43 -0.42 -7.60 -20.77
C VAL A 43 0.33 -7.39 -19.46
N THR A 44 1.06 -8.40 -19.03
CA THR A 44 1.87 -8.35 -17.80
C THR A 44 2.99 -7.32 -17.92
N ARG A 45 3.74 -7.30 -19.03
CA ARG A 45 4.88 -6.39 -19.26
C ARG A 45 4.47 -4.94 -19.44
N CYS A 46 3.31 -4.70 -20.06
CA CYS A 46 2.72 -3.37 -20.13
C CYS A 46 2.13 -2.91 -18.78
N ALA A 47 2.27 -3.71 -17.72
CA ALA A 47 1.69 -3.48 -16.40
C ALA A 47 0.17 -3.20 -16.45
N ARG A 48 -0.53 -3.73 -17.46
CA ARG A 48 -1.96 -3.46 -17.74
C ARG A 48 -2.31 -1.98 -17.96
N LEU A 49 -1.33 -1.16 -18.32
CA LEU A 49 -1.56 0.26 -18.60
C LEU A 49 -2.23 0.41 -19.97
N PRO A 50 -3.45 1.00 -20.05
CA PRO A 50 -4.19 1.09 -21.31
C PRO A 50 -3.41 1.77 -22.44
N LEU A 51 -2.62 2.81 -22.12
CA LEU A 51 -1.78 3.49 -23.11
C LEU A 51 -0.59 2.62 -23.54
N ALA A 52 0.06 1.92 -22.61
CA ALA A 52 1.15 1.01 -22.95
C ALA A 52 0.66 -0.13 -23.86
N LEU A 53 -0.49 -0.70 -23.53
CA LEU A 53 -1.16 -1.72 -24.36
C LEU A 53 -1.53 -1.18 -25.74
N THR A 54 -1.98 0.07 -25.83
CA THR A 54 -2.32 0.70 -27.11
C THR A 54 -1.10 0.91 -28.00
N ILE A 55 0.02 1.37 -27.44
CA ILE A 55 1.28 1.54 -28.18
C ILE A 55 1.83 0.17 -28.62
N THR A 56 1.85 -0.82 -27.71
CA THR A 56 2.25 -2.20 -28.03
C THR A 56 1.37 -2.81 -29.12
N ALA A 57 0.05 -2.56 -29.08
CA ALA A 57 -0.85 -2.99 -30.13
C ALA A 57 -0.57 -2.29 -31.47
N ALA A 58 -0.27 -0.99 -31.47
CA ALA A 58 0.13 -0.26 -32.67
C ALA A 58 1.44 -0.81 -33.26
N ARG A 59 2.44 -1.15 -32.42
CA ARG A 59 3.67 -1.84 -32.87
C ARG A 59 3.36 -3.21 -33.48
N ALA A 60 2.52 -4.02 -32.84
CA ALA A 60 2.10 -5.31 -33.38
C ALA A 60 1.32 -5.20 -34.70
N GLN A 61 0.58 -4.11 -34.90
CA GLN A 61 -0.09 -3.79 -36.16
C GLN A 61 0.87 -3.32 -37.25
N ALA A 62 1.91 -2.55 -36.91
CA ALA A 62 2.93 -2.11 -37.85
C ALA A 62 3.84 -3.27 -38.27
N SER A 63 4.08 -4.23 -37.37
CA SER A 63 4.93 -5.40 -37.60
C SER A 63 4.11 -6.69 -37.77
N ARG A 64 3.14 -6.72 -38.69
CA ARG A 64 2.27 -7.90 -38.91
C ARG A 64 3.03 -9.20 -39.25
N ALA A 65 4.21 -9.08 -39.85
CA ALA A 65 5.05 -10.22 -40.22
C ALA A 65 5.75 -10.89 -39.01
N LEU A 66 5.82 -10.21 -37.87
CA LEU A 66 6.44 -10.74 -36.66
C LEU A 66 5.40 -11.42 -35.76
N PRO A 67 5.72 -12.58 -35.15
CA PRO A 67 4.87 -13.22 -34.15
C PRO A 67 4.79 -12.37 -32.89
N LEU A 68 3.67 -12.44 -32.17
CA LEU A 68 3.48 -11.71 -30.91
C LEU A 68 4.49 -12.16 -29.85
N ALA A 69 4.92 -13.42 -29.90
CA ALA A 69 5.98 -13.95 -29.04
C ALA A 69 7.33 -13.21 -29.19
N ALA A 70 7.66 -12.73 -30.39
CA ALA A 70 8.88 -11.95 -30.60
C ALA A 70 8.78 -10.57 -29.93
N LEU A 71 7.64 -9.89 -30.10
CA LEU A 71 7.38 -8.62 -29.42
C LEU A 71 7.34 -8.80 -27.89
N ALA A 72 6.75 -9.89 -27.40
CA ALA A 72 6.74 -10.24 -25.98
C ALA A 72 8.16 -10.50 -25.46
N LYS A 73 9.03 -11.13 -26.25
CA LYS A 73 10.45 -11.32 -25.91
C LYS A 73 11.20 -10.00 -25.82
N GLU A 74 11.03 -9.08 -26.77
CA GLU A 74 11.62 -7.73 -26.69
C GLU A 74 11.18 -6.99 -25.42
N LEU A 75 9.89 -7.06 -25.09
CA LEU A 75 9.33 -6.45 -23.87
C LEU A 75 9.80 -7.14 -22.59
N ARG A 76 10.18 -8.42 -22.67
CA ARG A 76 10.76 -9.18 -21.56
C ARG A 76 12.20 -8.74 -21.29
N GLU A 77 12.94 -8.43 -22.34
CA GLU A 77 14.33 -7.97 -22.31
C GLU A 77 14.43 -6.47 -21.95
N ALA A 78 13.34 -5.72 -22.11
CA ALA A 78 13.23 -4.34 -21.65
C ALA A 78 13.31 -4.25 -20.11
N GLU A 79 14.16 -3.35 -19.60
CA GLU A 79 14.35 -3.16 -18.15
C GLU A 79 13.10 -2.56 -17.47
N ASN A 80 12.30 -1.79 -18.20
CA ASN A 80 11.07 -1.18 -17.68
C ASN A 80 10.04 -0.92 -18.80
N VAL A 81 8.84 -0.50 -18.38
CA VAL A 81 7.71 -0.22 -19.30
C VAL A 81 8.01 0.89 -20.32
N LEU A 82 8.92 1.82 -20.04
CA LEU A 82 9.27 2.88 -21.00
C LEU A 82 10.21 2.38 -22.09
N ASP A 83 11.16 1.51 -21.76
CA ASP A 83 11.99 0.81 -22.76
C ASP A 83 11.13 -0.05 -23.68
N ALA A 84 10.14 -0.71 -23.09
CA ALA A 84 9.12 -1.48 -23.79
C ALA A 84 8.31 -0.66 -24.81
N LEU A 85 8.10 0.63 -24.55
CA LEU A 85 7.27 1.51 -25.37
C LEU A 85 8.03 2.28 -26.45
N ARG A 86 9.35 2.08 -26.59
CA ARG A 86 10.12 2.72 -27.65
C ARG A 86 9.62 2.25 -29.01
N ALA A 87 8.97 3.13 -29.76
CA ALA A 87 8.33 2.82 -31.03
C ALA A 87 9.28 2.89 -32.25
N GLY A 88 10.60 2.88 -32.02
CA GLY A 88 11.60 2.94 -33.10
C GLY A 88 11.89 4.35 -33.63
N ASP A 89 11.10 5.36 -33.26
CA ASP A 89 11.31 6.77 -33.61
C ASP A 89 11.69 7.60 -32.38
N ALA A 90 12.72 8.44 -32.52
CA ALA A 90 13.32 9.21 -31.42
C ALA A 90 12.44 10.39 -30.97
N GLU A 91 11.60 10.93 -31.88
CA GLU A 91 10.69 12.05 -31.58
C GLU A 91 9.49 11.64 -30.73
N THR A 92 9.11 10.35 -30.75
CA THR A 92 7.98 9.80 -29.99
C THR A 92 8.42 9.11 -28.68
N ASP A 93 9.71 9.20 -28.33
CA ASP A 93 10.23 8.63 -27.08
C ASP A 93 9.68 9.46 -25.91
N LEU A 94 8.74 8.86 -25.18
CA LEU A 94 8.08 9.48 -24.01
C LEU A 94 9.10 10.00 -22.99
N ARG A 95 10.30 9.41 -22.90
CA ARG A 95 11.36 9.92 -22.01
C ARG A 95 11.85 11.30 -22.43
N VAL A 96 11.95 11.58 -23.73
CA VAL A 96 12.38 12.88 -24.24
C VAL A 96 11.35 13.93 -23.88
N VAL A 97 10.06 13.64 -24.12
CA VAL A 97 8.94 14.54 -23.77
C VAL A 97 8.88 14.81 -22.26
N PHE A 98 8.98 13.79 -21.42
CA PHE A 98 8.96 14.01 -19.97
C PHE A 98 10.22 14.70 -19.45
N SER A 99 11.38 14.47 -20.08
CA SER A 99 12.64 15.07 -19.66
C SER A 99 12.66 16.59 -19.80
N SER A 100 12.03 17.15 -20.83
CA SER A 100 11.96 18.61 -21.01
C SER A 100 11.14 19.27 -19.88
N SER A 101 9.98 18.69 -19.53
CA SER A 101 9.17 19.15 -18.39
C SER A 101 9.93 19.06 -17.07
N VAL A 102 10.72 17.99 -16.85
CA VAL A 102 11.51 17.85 -15.61
C VAL A 102 12.74 18.75 -15.57
N GLN A 103 13.38 19.02 -16.71
CA GLN A 103 14.52 19.94 -16.80
C GLN A 103 14.14 21.40 -16.54
N ALA A 104 12.88 21.78 -16.79
CA ALA A 104 12.36 23.10 -16.49
C ALA A 104 12.08 23.36 -15.00
N LEU A 105 12.09 22.31 -14.16
CA LEU A 105 11.79 22.40 -12.73
C LEU A 105 12.98 22.91 -11.92
N ALA A 106 12.69 23.54 -10.78
CA ALA A 106 13.68 23.77 -9.74
C ALA A 106 14.31 22.44 -9.29
N ALA A 107 15.61 22.45 -8.98
CA ALA A 107 16.37 21.22 -8.69
C ALA A 107 15.76 20.38 -7.53
N GLY A 108 15.24 21.06 -6.50
CA GLY A 108 14.54 20.42 -5.38
C GLY A 108 13.21 19.77 -5.79
N THR A 109 12.47 20.40 -6.70
CA THR A 109 11.20 19.91 -7.24
C THR A 109 11.42 18.72 -8.16
N ALA A 110 12.41 18.78 -9.05
CA ALA A 110 12.83 17.64 -9.87
C ALA A 110 13.26 16.45 -9.02
N ARG A 111 13.97 16.69 -7.92
CA ARG A 111 14.34 15.64 -6.95
C ARG A 111 13.10 15.02 -6.30
N LEU A 112 12.15 15.84 -5.84
CA LEU A 112 10.91 15.34 -5.26
C LEU A 112 10.14 14.47 -6.26
N PHE A 113 10.00 14.92 -7.51
CA PHE A 113 9.35 14.15 -8.58
C PHE A 113 9.96 12.76 -8.75
N ARG A 114 11.29 12.66 -8.81
CA ARG A 114 11.98 11.36 -8.90
C ARG A 114 11.65 10.48 -7.70
N LEU A 115 11.76 11.03 -6.48
CA LEU A 115 11.47 10.27 -5.26
C LEU A 115 10.01 9.77 -5.21
N LEU A 116 9.04 10.51 -5.75
CA LEU A 116 7.64 10.05 -5.85
C LEU A 116 7.48 8.73 -6.62
N GLY A 117 8.42 8.37 -7.50
CA GLY A 117 8.46 7.06 -8.15
C GLY A 117 8.69 5.87 -7.21
N LEU A 118 9.09 6.11 -5.96
CA LEU A 118 9.23 5.10 -4.90
C LEU A 118 7.89 4.84 -4.19
N HIS A 119 6.88 5.70 -4.35
CA HIS A 119 5.58 5.53 -3.73
C HIS A 119 4.76 4.45 -4.46
N PRO A 120 4.29 3.39 -3.77
CA PRO A 120 3.54 2.30 -4.41
C PRO A 120 2.07 2.64 -4.67
N GLY A 121 1.51 3.64 -3.98
CA GLY A 121 0.12 4.07 -4.15
C GLY A 121 -0.10 5.05 -5.32
N ALA A 122 -1.33 5.08 -5.82
CA ALA A 122 -1.76 5.96 -6.92
C ALA A 122 -1.79 7.45 -6.53
N GLU A 123 -2.03 7.71 -5.25
CA GLU A 123 -2.25 9.02 -4.66
C GLU A 123 -1.27 9.24 -3.50
N ILE A 124 -0.84 10.50 -3.31
CA ILE A 124 0.03 10.90 -2.21
C ILE A 124 -0.46 12.20 -1.57
N THR A 125 -0.39 12.28 -0.24
CA THR A 125 -0.64 13.51 0.50
C THR A 125 0.60 14.41 0.53
N VAL A 126 0.40 15.71 0.83
CA VAL A 126 1.54 16.63 1.04
C VAL A 126 2.47 16.14 2.16
N ALA A 127 1.93 15.57 3.25
CA ALA A 127 2.74 15.12 4.38
C ALA A 127 3.54 13.84 4.06
N ALA A 128 2.96 12.92 3.30
CA ALA A 128 3.66 11.74 2.79
C ALA A 128 4.79 12.14 1.82
N ALA A 129 4.52 13.06 0.89
CA ALA A 129 5.51 13.61 -0.03
C ALA A 129 6.63 14.36 0.71
N ALA A 130 6.29 15.13 1.75
CA ALA A 130 7.25 15.84 2.58
C ALA A 130 8.17 14.89 3.34
N SER A 131 7.60 13.81 3.91
CA SER A 131 8.36 12.76 4.59
C SER A 131 9.30 12.02 3.62
N LEU A 132 8.79 11.67 2.44
CA LEU A 132 9.56 11.03 1.39
C LEU A 132 10.75 11.90 0.94
N GLY A 133 10.49 13.18 0.68
CA GLY A 133 11.49 14.16 0.21
C GLY A 133 12.46 14.68 1.26
N ASP A 134 12.18 14.45 2.55
CA ASP A 134 12.82 15.15 3.69
C ASP A 134 12.72 16.68 3.57
N LEU A 135 11.48 17.16 3.40
CA LEU A 135 11.20 18.58 3.19
C LEU A 135 10.29 19.13 4.29
N PRO A 136 10.46 20.40 4.69
CA PRO A 136 9.41 21.12 5.41
C PRO A 136 8.12 21.12 4.59
N VAL A 137 6.96 20.96 5.25
CA VAL A 137 5.64 20.86 4.60
C VAL A 137 5.37 22.03 3.66
N ALA A 138 5.75 23.26 4.03
CA ALA A 138 5.58 24.44 3.19
C ALA A 138 6.37 24.36 1.88
N ARG A 139 7.64 23.90 1.93
CA ARG A 139 8.46 23.71 0.72
C ARG A 139 7.94 22.57 -0.14
N CYS A 140 7.46 21.49 0.48
CA CYS A 140 6.84 20.38 -0.26
C CYS A 140 5.57 20.83 -0.99
N ARG A 141 4.74 21.67 -0.36
CA ARG A 141 3.52 22.21 -0.99
C ARG A 141 3.85 23.05 -2.23
N ALA A 142 4.87 23.92 -2.14
CA ALA A 142 5.32 24.70 -3.29
C ALA A 142 5.85 23.80 -4.43
N ALA A 143 6.65 22.78 -4.11
CA ALA A 143 7.17 21.83 -5.10
C ALA A 143 6.03 21.01 -5.77
N LEU A 144 5.05 20.56 -5.00
CA LEU A 144 3.88 19.83 -5.55
C LEU A 144 3.03 20.73 -6.45
N ALA A 145 2.86 22.01 -6.09
CA ALA A 145 2.16 22.98 -6.93
C ALA A 145 2.91 23.26 -8.24
N GLU A 146 4.24 23.36 -8.20
CA GLU A 146 5.09 23.48 -9.41
C GLU A 146 4.97 22.24 -10.31
N LEU A 147 5.00 21.03 -9.72
CA LEU A 147 4.79 19.78 -10.47
C LEU A 147 3.39 19.71 -11.10
N ALA A 148 2.36 20.18 -10.41
CA ALA A 148 1.01 20.27 -10.95
C ALA A 148 0.93 21.31 -12.09
N GLY A 149 1.59 22.47 -11.94
CA GLY A 149 1.71 23.48 -13.00
C GLY A 149 2.39 22.95 -14.25
N ALA A 150 3.41 22.10 -14.09
CA ALA A 150 4.11 21.40 -15.17
C ALA A 150 3.37 20.16 -15.72
N GLN A 151 2.13 19.90 -15.28
CA GLN A 151 1.32 18.74 -15.68
C GLN A 151 1.98 17.38 -15.38
N LEU A 152 2.89 17.34 -14.39
CA LEU A 152 3.54 16.11 -13.94
C LEU A 152 2.75 15.41 -12.81
N LEU A 153 1.91 16.17 -12.11
CA LEU A 153 0.97 15.69 -11.10
C LEU A 153 -0.40 16.34 -11.29
N THR A 154 -1.43 15.76 -10.68
CA THR A 154 -2.78 16.34 -10.64
C THR A 154 -3.29 16.39 -9.21
N GLU A 155 -3.65 17.59 -8.74
CA GLU A 155 -4.37 17.75 -7.46
C GLU A 155 -5.86 17.52 -7.70
N HIS A 156 -6.35 16.33 -7.41
CA HIS A 156 -7.77 15.98 -7.62
C HIS A 156 -8.62 16.27 -6.37
N ARG A 157 -7.98 16.45 -5.20
CA ARG A 157 -8.58 16.93 -3.94
C ARG A 157 -7.56 17.80 -3.21
N PRO A 158 -8.00 18.77 -2.38
CA PRO A 158 -7.09 19.62 -1.63
C PRO A 158 -6.04 18.82 -0.85
N GLY A 159 -4.77 19.03 -1.18
CA GLY A 159 -3.61 18.39 -0.55
C GLY A 159 -3.35 16.94 -0.96
N ARG A 160 -4.01 16.43 -2.00
CA ARG A 160 -3.87 15.04 -2.50
C ARG A 160 -3.58 15.04 -4.00
N TYR A 161 -2.43 14.47 -4.34
CA TYR A 161 -1.87 14.49 -5.69
C TYR A 161 -1.84 13.09 -6.27
N THR A 162 -2.24 12.97 -7.53
CA THR A 162 -2.06 11.75 -8.33
C THR A 162 -1.00 11.97 -9.39
N CYS A 163 -0.33 10.89 -9.77
CA CYS A 163 0.65 10.86 -10.85
C CYS A 163 0.17 9.85 -11.87
N HIS A 164 0.16 10.22 -13.16
CA HIS A 164 -0.19 9.28 -14.21
C HIS A 164 0.82 8.13 -14.25
N ASP A 165 0.38 6.90 -14.51
CA ASP A 165 1.22 5.72 -14.34
C ASP A 165 2.50 5.74 -15.16
N LEU A 166 2.47 6.31 -16.38
CA LEU A 166 3.67 6.51 -17.20
C LEU A 166 4.66 7.52 -16.60
N LEU A 167 4.15 8.60 -15.99
CA LEU A 167 4.98 9.57 -15.28
C LEU A 167 5.56 8.97 -14.00
N ARG A 168 4.81 8.11 -13.30
CA ARG A 168 5.32 7.35 -12.16
C ARG A 168 6.41 6.36 -12.58
N ALA A 169 6.22 5.65 -13.69
CA ALA A 169 7.24 4.78 -14.26
C ALA A 169 8.51 5.56 -14.65
N TYR A 170 8.34 6.74 -15.25
CA TYR A 170 9.45 7.64 -15.56
C TYR A 170 10.17 8.16 -14.32
N ALA A 171 9.44 8.61 -13.30
CA ALA A 171 10.01 9.02 -12.02
C ALA A 171 10.80 7.88 -11.36
N ARG A 172 10.27 6.65 -11.40
CA ARG A 172 10.95 5.45 -10.89
C ARG A 172 12.24 5.15 -11.66
N ASP A 173 12.22 5.18 -12.99
CA ASP A 173 13.42 5.01 -13.81
C ASP A 173 14.50 6.06 -13.46
N GLN A 174 14.07 7.33 -13.36
CA GLN A 174 14.94 8.44 -13.00
C GLN A 174 15.50 8.31 -11.57
N VAL A 175 14.72 7.84 -10.59
CA VAL A 175 15.23 7.71 -9.22
C VAL A 175 16.29 6.62 -9.12
N HIS A 176 16.12 5.50 -9.82
CA HIS A 176 17.12 4.44 -9.84
C HIS A 176 18.41 4.85 -10.54
N THR A 177 18.31 5.68 -11.58
CA THR A 177 19.46 6.17 -12.37
C THR A 177 20.20 7.33 -11.71
N ARG A 178 19.49 8.27 -11.08
CA ARG A 178 20.05 9.54 -10.62
C ARG A 178 20.37 9.59 -9.13
N HIS A 179 19.81 8.68 -8.32
CA HIS A 179 19.98 8.70 -6.86
C HIS A 179 20.73 7.45 -6.37
N PRO A 180 21.71 7.59 -5.47
CA PRO A 180 22.37 6.45 -4.83
C PRO A 180 21.38 5.56 -4.05
N ALA A 181 21.70 4.27 -3.93
CA ALA A 181 20.85 3.30 -3.22
C ALA A 181 20.52 3.73 -1.78
N VAL A 182 21.50 4.29 -1.06
CA VAL A 182 21.35 4.77 0.32
C VAL A 182 20.30 5.89 0.41
N GLU A 183 20.28 6.82 -0.55
CA GLU A 183 19.31 7.91 -0.55
C GLU A 183 17.89 7.39 -0.82
N ARG A 184 17.74 6.47 -1.78
CA ARG A 184 16.46 5.82 -2.08
C ARG A 184 15.94 5.05 -0.87
N GLN A 185 16.81 4.30 -0.19
CA GLN A 185 16.45 3.53 1.00
C GLN A 185 16.00 4.45 2.13
N ALA A 186 16.73 5.54 2.39
CA ALA A 186 16.33 6.53 3.40
C ALA A 186 14.96 7.16 3.09
N ALA A 187 14.67 7.43 1.82
CA ALA A 187 13.35 7.94 1.39
C ALA A 187 12.23 6.92 1.62
N VAL A 188 12.44 5.65 1.24
CA VAL A 188 11.47 4.57 1.49
C VAL A 188 11.25 4.35 2.98
N HIS A 189 12.31 4.37 3.79
CA HIS A 189 12.23 4.26 5.25
C HIS A 189 11.37 5.37 5.86
N ARG A 190 11.57 6.64 5.46
CA ARG A 190 10.73 7.75 5.93
C ARG A 190 9.29 7.63 5.46
N LEU A 191 9.06 7.13 4.25
CA LEU A 191 7.70 6.91 3.72
C LEU A 191 6.95 5.85 4.52
N ILE A 192 7.58 4.71 4.80
CA ILE A 192 7.01 3.64 5.62
C ILE A 192 6.69 4.16 7.03
N ASP A 193 7.64 4.85 7.67
CA ASP A 193 7.43 5.42 8.99
C ASP A 193 6.32 6.47 8.99
N HIS A 194 6.23 7.31 7.95
CA HIS A 194 5.12 8.25 7.81
C HIS A 194 3.78 7.53 7.88
N TYR A 195 3.59 6.49 7.06
CA TYR A 195 2.33 5.76 7.02
C TYR A 195 2.05 5.02 8.33
N LEU A 196 3.06 4.40 8.95
CA LEU A 196 2.93 3.74 10.24
C LEU A 196 2.48 4.73 11.33
N HIS A 197 3.15 5.87 11.45
CA HIS A 197 2.87 6.85 12.48
C HIS A 197 1.56 7.60 12.24
N SER A 198 1.25 7.97 11.01
CA SER A 198 -0.02 8.60 10.64
C SER A 198 -1.20 7.65 10.90
N ALA A 199 -1.10 6.38 10.48
CA ALA A 199 -2.15 5.39 10.73
C ALA A 199 -2.36 5.14 12.23
N HIS A 200 -1.29 5.05 13.01
CA HIS A 200 -1.40 4.86 14.46
C HIS A 200 -2.03 6.07 15.16
N ARG A 201 -1.67 7.30 14.76
CA ARG A 201 -2.28 8.54 15.27
C ARG A 201 -3.76 8.60 14.92
N ALA A 202 -4.10 8.36 13.66
CA ALA A 202 -5.48 8.36 13.18
C ALA A 202 -6.31 7.30 13.90
N PHE A 203 -5.80 6.07 14.01
CA PHE A 203 -6.49 5.00 14.71
C PHE A 203 -6.74 5.35 16.18
N ARG A 204 -5.70 5.84 16.87
CA ARG A 204 -5.79 6.25 18.27
C ARG A 204 -6.88 7.30 18.49
N LEU A 205 -6.97 8.27 17.60
CA LEU A 205 -7.95 9.34 17.68
C LEU A 205 -9.37 8.87 17.36
N ALA A 206 -9.52 7.95 16.39
CA ALA A 206 -10.81 7.44 15.94
C ALA A 206 -11.41 6.39 16.88
N TYR A 207 -10.58 5.47 17.40
CA TYR A 207 -11.03 4.24 18.05
C TYR A 207 -10.42 4.00 19.44
N GLY A 208 -9.55 4.90 19.90
CA GLY A 208 -8.82 4.74 21.15
C GLY A 208 -7.45 4.08 20.99
N PRO A 209 -6.64 4.03 22.07
CA PRO A 209 -5.22 3.73 21.99
C PRO A 209 -4.95 2.30 21.46
N PRO A 210 -4.19 2.16 20.36
CA PRO A 210 -3.71 0.86 19.91
C PRO A 210 -2.92 0.19 21.03
N LYS A 211 -3.06 -1.14 21.15
CA LYS A 211 -2.28 -1.95 22.09
C LYS A 211 -0.91 -2.32 21.53
N ILE A 212 -0.34 -1.49 20.66
CA ILE A 212 0.94 -1.73 19.98
C ILE A 212 1.82 -0.50 20.22
N SER A 213 3.04 -0.73 20.69
CA SER A 213 4.04 0.33 20.82
C SER A 213 4.74 0.56 19.49
N LEU A 214 4.99 1.84 19.17
CA LEU A 214 5.76 2.23 17.99
C LEU A 214 7.18 2.62 18.37
N PRO A 215 8.17 2.36 17.49
CA PRO A 215 9.50 2.92 17.62
C PRO A 215 9.43 4.43 17.39
N VAL A 216 10.50 5.16 17.70
CA VAL A 216 10.58 6.59 17.37
C VAL A 216 10.65 6.76 15.86
N ALA A 217 9.85 7.68 15.31
CA ALA A 217 9.89 8.01 13.89
C ALA A 217 11.28 8.49 13.49
N ARG A 218 11.79 8.03 12.35
CA ARG A 218 13.09 8.52 11.84
C ARG A 218 13.07 10.04 11.59
N PRO A 219 14.23 10.71 11.63
CA PRO A 219 14.33 12.12 11.26
C PRO A 219 13.76 12.39 9.86
N GLY A 220 13.13 13.56 9.69
CA GLY A 220 12.51 13.95 8.43
C GLY A 220 11.07 13.45 8.22
N VAL A 221 10.60 12.49 9.03
CA VAL A 221 9.20 12.04 8.97
C VAL A 221 8.26 13.14 9.48
N ARG A 222 7.13 13.32 8.80
CA ARG A 222 6.06 14.27 9.14
C ARG A 222 4.73 13.51 9.23
N PRO A 223 4.43 12.84 10.35
CA PRO A 223 3.15 12.14 10.50
C PRO A 223 1.99 13.12 10.41
N GLU A 224 0.86 12.67 9.88
CA GLU A 224 -0.35 13.49 9.81
C GLU A 224 -1.06 13.54 11.16
N ASP A 225 -1.55 14.73 11.49
CA ASP A 225 -2.47 14.97 12.59
C ASP A 225 -3.86 15.28 12.01
N HIS A 226 -4.89 14.99 12.78
CA HIS A 226 -6.28 15.11 12.33
C HIS A 226 -7.13 15.81 13.39
N ASP A 227 -8.05 16.65 12.91
CA ASP A 227 -8.94 17.44 13.76
C ASP A 227 -10.15 16.59 14.20
N GLY A 228 -9.86 15.64 15.09
CA GLY A 228 -10.85 14.81 15.77
C GLY A 228 -11.16 13.45 15.12
N PRO A 229 -11.97 12.61 15.79
CA PRO A 229 -12.19 11.22 15.43
C PRO A 229 -12.74 11.03 14.00
N GLN A 230 -13.66 11.89 13.56
CA GLN A 230 -14.26 11.77 12.22
C GLN A 230 -13.27 12.07 11.09
N ALA A 231 -12.38 13.06 11.28
CA ALA A 231 -11.35 13.37 10.30
C ALA A 231 -10.35 12.21 10.15
N ALA A 232 -9.97 11.60 11.28
CA ALA A 232 -9.11 10.41 11.28
C ALA A 232 -9.76 9.20 10.59
N MET A 233 -11.06 8.94 10.82
CA MET A 233 -11.77 7.87 10.12
C MET A 233 -11.81 8.09 8.61
N ARG A 234 -12.06 9.34 8.15
CA ARG A 234 -12.03 9.69 6.72
C ARG A 234 -10.65 9.50 6.11
N TRP A 235 -9.59 9.88 6.83
CA TRP A 235 -8.23 9.67 6.37
C TRP A 235 -7.91 8.18 6.21
N LEU A 236 -8.24 7.36 7.21
CA LEU A 236 -8.02 5.91 7.13
C LEU A 236 -8.79 5.26 5.97
N ALA A 237 -10.01 5.74 5.68
CA ALA A 237 -10.80 5.29 4.53
C ALA A 237 -10.21 5.73 3.19
N ALA A 238 -9.55 6.89 3.14
CA ALA A 238 -8.85 7.38 1.95
C ALA A 238 -7.56 6.58 1.68
N GLU A 239 -6.79 6.24 2.72
CA GLU A 239 -5.55 5.46 2.62
C GLU A 239 -5.76 3.94 2.54
N ARG A 240 -6.99 3.49 2.28
CA ARG A 240 -7.37 2.07 2.30
C ARG A 240 -6.53 1.19 1.36
N THR A 241 -6.08 1.72 0.22
CA THR A 241 -5.22 1.01 -0.74
C THR A 241 -3.74 1.25 -0.47
N ALA A 242 -3.38 2.43 0.05
CA ALA A 242 -2.01 2.78 0.36
C ALA A 242 -1.47 1.94 1.53
N LEU A 243 -2.24 1.76 2.60
CA LEU A 243 -1.76 1.08 3.80
C LEU A 243 -1.35 -0.39 3.58
N PRO A 244 -2.13 -1.25 2.88
CA PRO A 244 -1.67 -2.59 2.52
C PRO A 244 -0.41 -2.55 1.65
N ALA A 245 -0.36 -1.66 0.66
CA ALA A 245 0.81 -1.50 -0.19
C ALA A 245 2.06 -1.05 0.59
N MET A 246 1.89 -0.26 1.65
CA MET A 246 2.98 0.17 2.54
C MET A 246 3.46 -0.96 3.45
N ALA A 247 2.55 -1.82 3.95
CA ALA A 247 2.93 -3.01 4.69
C ALA A 247 3.74 -3.98 3.81
N GLU A 248 3.31 -4.18 2.55
CA GLU A 248 4.05 -4.96 1.55
C GLU A 248 5.41 -4.34 1.23
N LEU A 249 5.47 -3.02 1.02
CA LEU A 249 6.72 -2.31 0.78
C LEU A 249 7.68 -2.44 1.98
N ALA A 250 7.17 -2.33 3.20
CA ALA A 250 7.94 -2.53 4.42
C ALA A 250 8.47 -3.97 4.52
N ALA A 251 7.64 -4.96 4.21
CA ALA A 251 8.03 -6.37 4.18
C ALA A 251 9.11 -6.69 3.13
N ALA A 252 9.19 -5.89 2.06
CA ALA A 252 10.21 -6.01 1.02
C ALA A 252 11.46 -5.15 1.28
N THR A 253 11.46 -4.31 2.32
CA THR A 253 12.54 -3.35 2.60
C THR A 253 13.37 -3.79 3.80
N ALA A 254 14.67 -4.00 3.60
CA ALA A 254 15.59 -4.33 4.70
C ALA A 254 15.60 -3.23 5.78
N GLY A 255 15.51 -3.66 7.05
CA GLY A 255 15.45 -2.77 8.21
C GLY A 255 14.06 -2.16 8.46
N CYS A 256 13.01 -2.72 7.84
CA CYS A 256 11.61 -2.35 8.05
C CYS A 256 10.71 -3.54 8.43
N GLU A 257 11.30 -4.65 8.88
CA GLU A 257 10.62 -5.90 9.20
C GLU A 257 9.55 -5.68 10.28
N GLU A 258 9.86 -4.90 11.31
CA GLU A 258 8.90 -4.58 12.37
C GLU A 258 7.78 -3.65 11.90
N GLN A 259 8.09 -2.71 11.00
CA GLN A 259 7.13 -1.77 10.44
C GLN A 259 6.05 -2.50 9.64
N ALA A 260 6.40 -3.57 8.92
CA ALA A 260 5.46 -4.35 8.13
C ALA A 260 4.29 -4.87 8.97
N TRP A 261 4.58 -5.56 10.08
CA TRP A 261 3.52 -6.07 10.95
C TRP A 261 2.83 -4.97 11.74
N ARG A 262 3.53 -3.91 12.15
CA ARG A 262 2.91 -2.80 12.89
C ARG A 262 1.91 -2.03 12.05
N ILE A 263 2.17 -1.83 10.76
CA ILE A 263 1.20 -1.23 9.83
C ILE A 263 -0.02 -2.14 9.72
N ALA A 264 0.19 -3.44 9.46
CA ALA A 264 -0.89 -4.41 9.32
C ALA A 264 -1.75 -4.54 10.59
N ALA A 265 -1.12 -4.54 11.76
CA ALA A 265 -1.79 -4.67 13.05
C ALA A 265 -2.50 -3.39 13.52
N THR A 266 -2.01 -2.20 13.14
CA THR A 266 -2.70 -0.92 13.42
C THR A 266 -4.08 -0.86 12.76
N MET A 267 -4.24 -1.51 11.60
CA MET A 267 -5.46 -1.43 10.81
C MET A 267 -6.55 -2.44 11.20
N THR A 268 -6.23 -3.42 12.06
CA THR A 268 -7.14 -4.54 12.33
C THR A 268 -8.38 -4.15 13.16
N GLY A 269 -8.40 -2.98 13.82
CA GLY A 269 -9.60 -2.50 14.53
C GLY A 269 -10.59 -1.72 13.65
N ASN A 270 -10.15 -1.22 12.50
CA ASN A 270 -10.97 -0.40 11.59
C ASN A 270 -11.85 -1.26 10.68
N LEU A 271 -11.43 -2.50 10.42
CA LEU A 271 -12.02 -3.30 9.36
C LEU A 271 -13.50 -3.64 9.54
N CYS A 272 -14.05 -3.55 10.77
CA CYS A 272 -15.47 -3.79 11.06
C CYS A 272 -16.44 -2.94 10.22
N TYR A 273 -15.98 -1.85 9.59
CA TYR A 273 -16.85 -0.87 8.92
C TYR A 273 -16.69 -0.74 7.41
N ALA A 274 -15.69 -1.38 6.79
CA ALA A 274 -15.25 -0.95 5.45
C ALA A 274 -15.23 -2.02 4.34
N ASN A 275 -15.47 -3.31 4.64
CA ASN A 275 -15.57 -4.37 3.62
C ASN A 275 -14.30 -4.60 2.74
N TYR A 276 -13.10 -4.29 3.25
CA TYR A 276 -11.83 -4.31 2.49
C TYR A 276 -10.85 -5.38 2.99
N TRP A 277 -11.21 -6.64 2.81
CA TRP A 277 -10.55 -7.76 3.49
C TRP A 277 -9.47 -8.51 2.70
N PRO A 278 -9.56 -8.73 1.37
CA PRO A 278 -8.60 -9.57 0.64
C PRO A 278 -7.16 -9.02 0.63
N ASP A 279 -6.97 -7.75 0.29
CA ASP A 279 -5.63 -7.12 0.26
C ASP A 279 -4.99 -7.11 1.65
N TRP A 280 -5.80 -7.05 2.71
CA TRP A 280 -5.31 -7.14 4.07
C TRP A 280 -4.88 -8.53 4.48
N VAL A 281 -5.57 -9.58 4.03
CA VAL A 281 -5.11 -10.96 4.24
C VAL A 281 -3.73 -11.15 3.62
N VAL A 282 -3.50 -10.62 2.42
CA VAL A 282 -2.20 -10.69 1.73
C VAL A 282 -1.12 -9.99 2.55
N ALA A 283 -1.35 -8.73 2.93
CA ALA A 283 -0.37 -7.96 3.70
C ALA A 283 -0.09 -8.55 5.10
N GLN A 284 -1.09 -9.10 5.79
CA GLN A 284 -0.90 -9.81 7.07
C GLN A 284 -0.06 -11.08 6.90
N ARG A 285 -0.32 -11.87 5.84
CA ARG A 285 0.46 -13.07 5.54
C ARG A 285 1.91 -12.74 5.22
N ARG A 286 2.13 -11.68 4.43
CA ARG A 286 3.49 -11.23 4.12
C ARG A 286 4.22 -10.72 5.36
N ALA A 287 3.56 -9.92 6.20
CA ALA A 287 4.11 -9.46 7.46
C ALA A 287 4.46 -10.63 8.40
N LEU A 288 3.60 -11.66 8.47
CA LEU A 288 3.86 -12.88 9.25
C LEU A 288 5.09 -13.64 8.73
N GLU A 289 5.25 -13.77 7.41
CA GLU A 289 6.41 -14.40 6.80
C GLU A 289 7.71 -13.67 7.15
N VAL A 290 7.70 -12.33 7.08
CA VAL A 290 8.84 -11.49 7.46
C VAL A 290 9.15 -11.62 8.95
N ALA A 291 8.14 -11.52 9.82
CA ALA A 291 8.31 -11.67 11.25
C ALA A 291 8.84 -13.06 11.64
N ARG A 292 8.45 -14.12 10.93
CA ARG A 292 9.02 -15.47 11.10
C ARG A 292 10.48 -15.54 10.72
N ARG A 293 10.85 -15.01 9.55
CA ARG A 293 12.25 -14.98 9.07
C ARG A 293 13.15 -14.16 9.99
N ALA A 294 12.64 -13.07 10.55
CA ALA A 294 13.35 -12.22 11.50
C ALA A 294 13.40 -12.80 12.94
N GLY A 295 12.68 -13.88 13.23
CA GLY A 295 12.54 -14.39 14.60
C GLY A 295 11.74 -13.46 15.52
N ASP A 296 11.03 -12.47 14.99
CA ASP A 296 10.23 -11.51 15.75
C ASP A 296 8.94 -12.18 16.24
N ARG A 297 8.97 -12.65 17.48
CA ARG A 297 7.85 -13.37 18.10
C ARG A 297 6.68 -12.44 18.44
N LEU A 298 6.94 -11.16 18.71
CA LEU A 298 5.91 -10.16 18.94
C LEU A 298 5.14 -9.89 17.63
N GLY A 299 5.86 -9.66 16.53
CA GLY A 299 5.28 -9.49 15.21
C GLY A 299 4.46 -10.71 14.77
N GLN A 300 4.94 -11.92 15.01
CA GLN A 300 4.19 -13.15 14.76
C GLN A 300 2.87 -13.20 15.54
N ALA A 301 2.88 -12.83 16.84
CA ALA A 301 1.67 -12.83 17.66
C ALA A 301 0.62 -11.83 17.14
N TYR A 302 1.03 -10.59 16.81
CA TYR A 302 0.10 -9.57 16.31
C TYR A 302 -0.41 -9.84 14.90
N THR A 303 0.42 -10.39 14.01
CA THR A 303 -0.02 -10.76 12.65
C THR A 303 -1.00 -11.93 12.68
N HIS A 304 -0.76 -12.95 13.52
CA HIS A 304 -1.72 -14.03 13.76
C HIS A 304 -3.06 -13.50 14.31
N LEU A 305 -3.02 -12.59 15.30
CA LEU A 305 -4.23 -11.96 15.83
C LEU A 305 -4.96 -11.14 14.75
N GLY A 306 -4.20 -10.42 13.93
CA GLY A 306 -4.70 -9.60 12.84
C GLY A 306 -5.38 -10.41 11.74
N LEU A 307 -4.72 -11.48 11.30
CA LEU A 307 -5.25 -12.41 10.31
C LEU A 307 -6.50 -13.12 10.84
N GLY A 308 -6.46 -13.61 12.08
CA GLY A 308 -7.61 -14.24 12.73
C GLY A 308 -8.83 -13.32 12.81
N ARG A 309 -8.64 -12.03 13.11
CA ARG A 309 -9.73 -11.05 13.10
C ARG A 309 -10.26 -10.81 11.69
N THR A 310 -9.38 -10.67 10.70
CA THR A 310 -9.74 -10.45 9.29
C THR A 310 -10.57 -11.63 8.75
N LEU A 311 -10.17 -12.87 9.06
CA LEU A 311 -10.87 -14.09 8.68
C LEU A 311 -12.22 -14.25 9.39
N TYR A 312 -12.30 -13.87 10.68
CA TYR A 312 -13.55 -13.86 11.44
C TYR A 312 -14.61 -13.01 10.75
N TRP A 313 -14.26 -11.80 10.33
CA TRP A 313 -15.17 -10.89 9.63
C TRP A 313 -15.52 -11.32 8.21
N LEU A 314 -14.63 -12.05 7.54
CA LEU A 314 -14.92 -12.69 6.24
C LEU A 314 -15.80 -13.93 6.35
N GLY A 315 -16.17 -14.37 7.57
CA GLY A 315 -16.96 -15.58 7.78
C GLY A 315 -16.15 -16.88 7.74
N HIS A 316 -14.81 -16.81 7.61
CA HIS A 316 -13.92 -17.97 7.63
C HIS A 316 -13.64 -18.40 9.09
N GLN A 317 -14.68 -18.82 9.80
CA GLN A 317 -14.65 -19.03 11.25
C GLN A 317 -13.66 -20.12 11.71
N HIS A 318 -13.44 -21.15 10.88
CA HIS A 318 -12.46 -22.20 11.18
C HIS A 318 -11.04 -21.65 11.14
N ASP A 319 -10.66 -21.05 10.02
CA ASP A 319 -9.32 -20.47 9.81
C ASP A 319 -9.05 -19.34 10.81
N ALA A 320 -10.04 -18.51 11.09
CA ALA A 320 -9.96 -17.49 12.13
C ALA A 320 -9.55 -18.10 13.49
N ALA A 321 -10.19 -19.20 13.91
CA ALA A 321 -9.87 -19.84 15.18
C ALA A 321 -8.46 -20.45 15.21
N VAL A 322 -7.95 -20.96 14.09
CA VAL A 322 -6.57 -21.45 13.98
C VAL A 322 -5.59 -20.32 14.22
N GLU A 323 -5.77 -19.19 13.54
CA GLU A 323 -4.89 -18.03 13.63
C GLU A 323 -4.92 -17.39 15.03
N VAL A 324 -6.10 -17.24 15.64
CA VAL A 324 -6.20 -16.64 16.98
C VAL A 324 -5.63 -17.56 18.07
N LYS A 325 -5.71 -18.89 17.91
CA LYS A 325 -5.03 -19.84 18.80
C LYS A 325 -3.52 -19.69 18.71
N ALA A 326 -2.97 -19.59 17.49
CA ALA A 326 -1.55 -19.33 17.28
C ALA A 326 -1.10 -18.00 17.91
N ALA A 327 -1.90 -16.94 17.76
CA ALA A 327 -1.65 -15.66 18.44
C ALA A 327 -1.64 -15.81 19.96
N SER A 328 -2.63 -16.50 20.54
CA SER A 328 -2.72 -16.71 21.98
C SER A 328 -1.52 -17.49 22.54
N GLN A 329 -1.02 -18.47 21.79
CA GLN A 329 0.18 -19.21 22.17
C GLN A 329 1.42 -18.31 22.12
N ALA A 330 1.61 -17.58 21.01
CA ALA A 330 2.75 -16.68 20.86
C ALA A 330 2.78 -15.58 21.93
N PHE A 331 1.63 -14.98 22.26
CA PHE A 331 1.53 -14.02 23.37
C PHE A 331 1.83 -14.64 24.74
N ALA A 332 1.54 -15.92 24.94
CA ALA A 332 1.89 -16.63 26.18
C ALA A 332 3.39 -16.89 26.28
N GLU A 333 4.04 -17.30 25.19
CA GLU A 333 5.49 -17.54 25.14
C GLU A 333 6.30 -16.27 25.42
N ILE A 334 5.84 -15.11 24.95
CA ILE A 334 6.52 -13.82 25.18
C ILE A 334 6.06 -13.08 26.46
N GLY A 335 5.14 -13.66 27.23
CA GLY A 335 4.66 -13.07 28.48
C GLY A 335 3.85 -11.78 28.31
N ASP A 336 3.07 -11.64 27.23
CA ASP A 336 2.20 -10.48 26.99
C ASP A 336 0.73 -10.75 27.43
N PRO A 337 0.33 -10.37 28.65
CA PRO A 337 -1.03 -10.59 29.14
C PRO A 337 -2.08 -9.77 28.36
N ALA A 338 -1.72 -8.61 27.82
CA ALA A 338 -2.65 -7.78 27.06
C ALA A 338 -2.95 -8.39 25.70
N GLY A 339 -1.93 -8.91 25.01
CA GLY A 339 -2.06 -9.69 23.78
C GLY A 339 -2.90 -10.96 23.96
N ARG A 340 -2.62 -11.74 25.03
CA ARG A 340 -3.44 -12.92 25.40
C ARG A 340 -4.89 -12.54 25.64
N GLY A 341 -5.12 -11.40 26.29
CA GLY A 341 -6.42 -10.80 26.50
C GLY A 341 -7.20 -10.56 25.22
N GLN A 342 -6.55 -9.93 24.23
CA GLN A 342 -7.15 -9.67 22.93
C GLN A 342 -7.50 -10.96 22.18
N ALA A 343 -6.59 -11.94 22.18
CA ALA A 343 -6.83 -13.25 21.57
C ALA A 343 -7.99 -14.00 22.25
N ALA A 344 -8.08 -13.95 23.58
CA ALA A 344 -9.18 -14.54 24.33
C ALA A 344 -10.52 -13.89 23.98
N GLY A 345 -10.57 -12.56 23.86
CA GLY A 345 -11.79 -11.85 23.45
C GLY A 345 -12.33 -12.32 22.10
N LEU A 346 -11.45 -12.46 21.10
CA LEU A 346 -11.83 -12.91 19.77
C LEU A 346 -12.22 -14.40 19.73
N LEU A 347 -11.52 -15.27 20.47
CA LEU A 347 -11.94 -16.67 20.63
C LEU A 347 -13.30 -16.79 21.34
N GLY A 348 -13.61 -15.89 22.28
CA GLY A 348 -14.92 -15.84 22.93
C GLY A 348 -16.05 -15.40 21.98
N ALA A 349 -15.77 -14.50 21.04
CA ALA A 349 -16.71 -14.13 19.97
C ALA A 349 -16.98 -15.33 19.04
N LEU A 350 -15.91 -15.99 18.57
CA LEU A 350 -15.98 -17.22 17.78
C LEU A 350 -16.76 -18.36 18.45
N ALA A 351 -16.60 -18.53 19.77
CA ALA A 351 -17.35 -19.54 20.53
C ALA A 351 -18.84 -19.18 20.67
N THR A 352 -19.16 -17.89 20.81
CA THR A 352 -20.55 -17.41 20.88
C THR A 352 -21.31 -17.73 19.59
N GLU A 353 -20.69 -17.54 18.42
CA GLU A 353 -21.30 -17.83 17.12
C GLU A 353 -21.54 -19.33 16.88
N ARG A 354 -20.77 -20.20 17.54
CA ARG A 354 -20.94 -21.66 17.46
C ARG A 354 -21.95 -22.22 18.47
N GLY A 355 -22.53 -21.35 19.33
CA GLY A 355 -23.44 -21.76 20.40
C GLY A 355 -22.76 -22.34 21.65
N ASP A 356 -21.43 -22.28 21.77
CA ASP A 356 -20.70 -22.72 22.96
C ASP A 356 -20.60 -21.57 23.97
N HIS A 357 -21.70 -21.36 24.70
CA HIS A 357 -21.81 -20.26 25.66
C HIS A 357 -20.90 -20.43 26.89
N GLY A 358 -20.52 -21.66 27.23
CA GLY A 358 -19.63 -21.96 28.35
C GLY A 358 -18.18 -21.52 28.07
N ASP A 359 -17.64 -21.94 26.92
CA ASP A 359 -16.30 -21.52 26.48
C ASP A 359 -16.25 -20.00 26.20
N ALA A 360 -17.32 -19.44 25.62
CA ALA A 360 -17.43 -18.00 25.39
C ALA A 360 -17.33 -17.17 26.68
N LEU A 361 -18.03 -17.58 27.75
CA LEU A 361 -18.00 -16.89 29.05
C LEU A 361 -16.63 -16.96 29.71
N ALA A 362 -15.97 -18.13 29.68
CA ALA A 362 -14.63 -18.30 30.23
C ALA A 362 -13.61 -17.37 29.54
N ARG A 363 -13.66 -17.30 28.21
CA ARG A 363 -12.77 -16.45 27.40
C ARG A 363 -13.05 -14.96 27.56
N LYS A 364 -14.32 -14.55 27.63
CA LYS A 364 -14.71 -13.15 27.91
C LYS A 364 -14.23 -12.69 29.29
N ARG A 365 -14.22 -13.56 30.31
CA ARG A 365 -13.64 -13.26 31.64
C ARG A 365 -12.14 -13.02 31.59
N THR A 366 -11.40 -13.84 30.84
CA THR A 366 -9.95 -13.65 30.64
C THR A 366 -9.65 -12.34 29.92
N HIS A 367 -10.43 -12.02 28.87
CA HIS A 367 -10.34 -10.73 28.20
C HIS A 367 -10.55 -9.58 29.19
N TRP A 368 -11.65 -9.58 29.95
CA TRP A 368 -11.94 -8.49 30.90
C TRP A 368 -10.83 -8.30 31.95
N ARG A 369 -10.30 -9.37 32.52
CA ARG A 369 -9.21 -9.27 33.52
C ARG A 369 -7.95 -8.63 32.95
N SER A 370 -7.68 -8.82 31.67
CA SER A 370 -6.53 -8.23 30.97
C SER A 370 -6.74 -6.79 30.50
N SER A 371 -7.99 -6.34 30.36
CA SER A 371 -8.35 -4.99 29.92
C SER A 371 -8.77 -4.05 31.05
N ALA A 372 -8.95 -4.57 32.27
CA ALA A 372 -9.13 -3.75 33.47
C ALA A 372 -7.87 -2.91 33.75
N PRO A 373 -8.00 -1.61 34.10
CA PRO A 373 -6.87 -0.84 34.58
C PRO A 373 -6.27 -1.51 35.83
N PRO A 374 -4.95 -1.41 36.06
CA PRO A 374 -4.35 -1.96 37.28
C PRO A 374 -5.10 -1.40 38.49
N THR A 375 -5.66 -2.29 39.30
CA THR A 375 -6.29 -1.93 40.57
C THR A 375 -5.28 -1.12 41.39
N ILE A 376 -5.55 0.17 41.59
CA ILE A 376 -4.87 0.98 42.59
C ILE A 376 -5.08 0.23 43.91
N PRO A 377 -4.03 -0.17 44.64
CA PRO A 377 -4.21 -0.75 45.95
C PRO A 377 -4.85 0.34 46.81
N THR A 378 -6.13 0.20 47.13
CA THR A 378 -6.77 1.01 48.15
C THR A 378 -6.25 0.53 49.49
N GLY A 379 -5.01 0.92 49.83
CA GLY A 379 -4.50 0.86 51.18
C GLY A 379 -5.29 1.84 52.03
N ARG A 380 -6.45 1.41 52.55
CA ARG A 380 -6.99 2.04 53.75
C ARG A 380 -6.04 1.66 54.88
N PRO A 381 -5.42 2.62 55.59
CA PRO A 381 -4.80 2.30 56.86
C PRO A 381 -5.93 1.84 57.79
N THR A 382 -5.83 0.60 58.28
CA THR A 382 -6.63 0.09 59.38
C THR A 382 -6.31 0.90 60.65
N PRO A 383 -7.32 1.12 61.51
CA PRO A 383 -7.35 2.19 62.52
C PRO A 383 -6.30 2.08 63.62
#